data_AF-A0A846PYU4-F1
#
_entry.id   AF-A0A846PYU4-F1
#
_cell.length_a   1.000
_cell.length_b   1.000
_cell.length_c   1.000
_cell.angle_alpha   90.00
_cell.angle_beta   90.00
_cell.angle_gamma   90.00
#
_symmetry.space_group_name_H-M   'P 1'
#
loop_
_entity.id
_entity.type
_entity.pdbx_description
1 polymer ?
#
loop_
_entity_poly.entity_id
_entity_poly.type
_entity_poly.pdbx_seq_one_letter_code
_entity_poly.pdbx_strand_id
1 'polypeptide(L)' 'VEAGELGYVPQTSALCIFTEKGEPFSPVNKVGEITEGLELFKALRTGVMLSLTLRK' A
#
# COMPACT_ATOMS: atom_id res chain seq x y z
N VAL A 1 2.24 1.89 10.95
CA VAL A 1 2.43 0.94 9.83
C VAL A 1 3.91 0.81 9.56
N GLU A 2 4.35 -0.38 9.17
CA GLU A 2 5.74 -0.64 8.81
C GLU A 2 5.96 -0.45 7.29
N ALA A 3 7.22 -0.23 6.89
CA ALA A 3 7.56 -0.17 5.48
C ALA A 3 7.27 -1.52 4.80
N GLY A 4 6.61 -1.49 3.65
CA GLY A 4 6.15 -2.66 2.91
C GLY A 4 4.73 -3.11 3.26
N GLU A 5 4.07 -2.50 4.25
CA GLU A 5 2.72 -2.91 4.65
C GLU A 5 1.67 -2.52 3.59
N LEU A 6 0.73 -3.44 3.30
CA LEU A 6 -0.48 -3.16 2.53
C LEU A 6 -1.63 -2.94 3.50
N GLY A 7 -2.29 -1.78 3.39
CA GLY A 7 -3.38 -1.40 4.26
C GLY A 7 -4.65 -1.02 3.51
N TYR A 8 -5.80 -1.40 4.05
CA TYR A 8 -7.10 -0.94 3.58
C TYR A 8 -7.66 0.12 4.52
N VAL A 9 -8.10 1.25 3.96
CA VAL A 9 -8.72 2.37 4.67
C VAL A 9 -10.24 2.32 4.46
N PRO A 10 -11.02 1.84 5.45
CA PRO A 10 -12.45 1.61 5.26
C PRO A 10 -13.24 2.89 4.97
N GLN A 11 -12.81 4.03 5.50
CA GLN A 11 -13.50 5.31 5.36
C GLN A 11 -13.53 5.81 3.91
N THR A 12 -12.50 5.50 3.12
CA THR A 12 -12.34 5.96 1.74
C THR A 12 -12.43 4.83 0.72
N SER A 13 -12.56 3.59 1.19
CA SER A 13 -12.45 2.38 0.35
C SER A 13 -11.13 2.33 -0.44
N ALA A 14 -10.04 2.85 0.13
CA ALA A 14 -8.74 2.93 -0.52
C ALA A 14 -7.82 1.80 -0.08
N LEU A 15 -7.04 1.28 -1.04
CA LEU A 15 -5.89 0.42 -0.77
C LEU A 15 -4.62 1.29 -0.75
N CYS A 16 -3.87 1.21 0.34
CA CYS A 16 -2.65 1.96 0.56
C CYS A 16 -1.44 1.01 0.58
N ILE A 17 -0.36 1.46 -0.05
CA ILE A 17 0.96 0.83 0.01
C ILE A 17 1.85 1.74 0.83
N PHE A 18 2.32 1.28 1.98
CA PHE A 18 3.22 2.06 2.83
C PHE A 18 4.67 1.76 2.45
N THR A 19 5.35 2.71 1.79
CA THR A 19 6.75 2.53 1.37
C THR A 19 7.76 2.81 2.48
N GLU A 20 7.32 3.44 3.56
CA GLU A 20 8.13 3.86 4.70
C GLU A 20 7.35 3.64 6.00
N LYS A 21 8.07 3.54 7.12
CA LYS A 21 7.45 3.46 8.44
C LYS A 21 6.81 4.79 8.80
N GLY A 22 5.60 4.75 9.33
CA GLY A 22 4.89 5.96 9.76
C GLY A 22 3.61 5.68 10.52
N GLU A 23 3.02 6.74 11.05
CA GLU A 23 1.70 6.70 11.66
C GLU A 23 0.65 7.17 10.63
N PRO A 24 -0.36 6.33 10.32
CA PRO A 24 -1.41 6.73 9.41
C PRO A 24 -2.35 7.75 10.07
N PHE A 25 -2.89 8.68 9.27
CA PHE A 25 -3.83 9.71 9.73
C PHE A 25 -5.18 9.15 10.22
N SER A 26 -5.52 7.93 9.86
CA SER A 26 -6.75 7.24 10.25
C SER A 26 -6.47 5.76 10.53
N PRO A 27 -7.37 5.04 11.23
CA PRO A 27 -7.28 3.60 11.37
C PRO A 27 -7.17 2.92 9.99
N VAL A 28 -6.23 1.98 9.88
CA VAL A 28 -5.99 1.19 8.66
C VAL A 28 -5.96 -0.27 9.05
N ASN A 29 -6.60 -1.11 8.23
CA ASN A 29 -6.55 -2.55 8.41
C ASN A 29 -5.38 -3.11 7.62
N LYS A 30 -4.42 -3.78 8.28
CA LYS A 30 -3.37 -4.53 7.57
C LYS A 30 -4.02 -5.66 6.77
N VAL A 31 -3.83 -5.65 5.45
CA VAL A 31 -4.35 -6.69 4.53
C VAL A 31 -3.24 -7.55 3.94
N GLY A 32 -1.98 -7.13 4.06
CA GLY A 32 -0.84 -7.90 3.58
C GLY A 32 0.47 -7.13 3.71
N GLU A 33 1.47 -7.61 3.00
CA GLU A 33 2.79 -7.01 2.91
C GLU A 33 3.43 -7.27 1.55
N ILE A 34 4.26 -6.33 1.10
CA ILE A 34 5.04 -6.46 -0.11
C ILE A 34 6.25 -7.33 0.20
N THR A 35 6.35 -8.46 -0.50
CA THR A 35 7.47 -9.39 -0.35
C THR A 35 8.68 -9.02 -1.21
N GLU A 36 8.45 -8.35 -2.35
CA GLU A 36 9.49 -8.01 -3.33
C GLU A 36 9.17 -6.68 -4.03
N GLY A 37 10.22 -5.94 -4.45
CA GLY A 37 10.06 -4.77 -5.33
C GLY A 37 9.50 -3.51 -4.67
N LEU A 38 9.60 -3.34 -3.34
CA LEU A 38 9.10 -2.17 -2.62
C LEU A 38 9.60 -0.83 -3.19
N GLU A 39 10.88 -0.77 -3.60
CA GLU A 39 11.50 0.44 -4.14
C GLU A 39 10.86 0.93 -5.44
N LEU A 40 10.21 0.04 -6.21
CA LEU A 40 9.50 0.42 -7.44
C LEU A 40 8.35 1.39 -7.15
N PHE A 41 7.71 1.26 -5.98
CA PHE A 41 6.60 2.12 -5.57
C PHE A 41 7.06 3.53 -5.18
N LYS A 42 8.32 3.70 -4.74
CA LYS A 42 8.87 5.02 -4.39
C LYS A 42 9.09 5.92 -5.61
N ALA A 43 9.25 5.33 -6.80
CA ALA A 43 9.46 6.07 -8.04
C ALA A 43 8.14 6.47 -8.74
N LEU A 44 6.98 6.05 -8.22
CA LEU A 44 5.68 6.31 -8.85
C LEU A 44 5.29 7.78 -8.73
N ARG A 45 4.58 8.27 -9.75
CA ARG A 45 3.97 9.60 -9.76
C ARG A 45 2.44 9.47 -9.68
N THR A 46 1.78 10.54 -9.24
CA THR A 46 0.33 10.64 -9.24
C THR A 46 -0.22 10.43 -10.66
N GLY A 47 -1.32 9.67 -10.78
CA GLY A 47 -1.97 9.38 -12.06
C GLY A 47 -1.47 8.10 -12.75
N VAL A 48 -0.50 7.38 -12.18
CA VAL A 48 -0.11 6.06 -12.68
C VAL A 48 -1.21 5.04 -12.43
N MET A 49 -1.57 4.28 -13.46
CA MET A 49 -2.50 3.16 -13.36
C MET A 49 -1.80 1.93 -12.79
N LEU A 50 -2.35 1.37 -11.72
CA LEU A 50 -1.90 0.10 -11.14
C LEU A 50 -2.89 -1.01 -11.51
N SER A 51 -2.35 -2.16 -11.92
CA SER A 51 -3.14 -3.38 -12.16
C SER A 51 -2.88 -4.36 -11.03
N LEU A 52 -3.95 -4.86 -10.41
CA LEU A 52 -3.90 -5.86 -9.36
C LEU A 52 -4.34 -7.20 -9.96
N THR A 53 -3.51 -8.23 -9.81
CA THR A 53 -3.82 -9.58 -10.29
C THR A 53 -3.73 -10.56 -9.13
N LEU A 54 -4.82 -11.29 -8.89
CA LEU A 54 -4.84 -12.38 -7.93
C LEU A 54 -4.32 -13.65 -8.61
N ARG A 55 -3.32 -14.28 -8.01
CA ARG A 55 -2.86 -15.61 -8.43
C ARG A 55 -3.49 -16.64 -7.48
N LYS A 56 -3.99 -17.73 -8.06
CA LYS A 56 -4.47 -18.91 -7.32
C LYS A 56 -3.31 -19.83 -6.98
#